data_AF-A0A416D7Z6-F1
#
_entry.id   AF-A0A416D7Z6-F1
#
_cell.length_a   1.000
_cell.length_b   1.000
_cell.length_c   1.000
_cell.angle_alpha   90.00
_cell.angle_beta   90.00
_cell.angle_gamma   90.00
#
_symmetry.space_group_name_H-M   'P 1'
#
loop_
_entity.id
_entity.type
_entity.pdbx_description
1 polymer ?
#
loop_
_entity_poly.entity_id
_entity_poly.type
_entity_poly.pdbx_seq_one_letter_code
_entity_poly.pdbx_strand_id
1 'polypeptide(L)'
;MSLQKIREAVQAAEGNARQMGEVVLMIAQADVHAAEVIAADLDNPEMSFDKCFSALYEYAKKHQKNYSWCCVCNRFDPENPVIQVVADFYKVPLDGVQPAAEPMETEPQALTAEPEELDLMNLL
;
A
#
# COMPACT_ATOMS: atom_id res chain seq x y z
N MET A 1 6.95 -9.09 9.08
CA MET A 1 6.71 -8.40 10.37
C MET A 1 6.42 -6.92 10.19
N SER A 2 7.22 -6.21 9.38
CA SER A 2 7.07 -4.77 9.13
C SER A 2 5.68 -4.36 8.64
N LEU A 3 5.14 -5.05 7.63
CA LEU A 3 3.77 -4.85 7.15
C LEU A 3 2.69 -5.03 8.23
N GLN A 4 2.88 -5.99 9.14
CA GLN A 4 1.92 -6.23 10.22
C GLN A 4 1.94 -5.07 11.23
N LYS A 5 3.12 -4.60 11.62
CA LYS A 5 3.29 -3.43 12.49
C LYS A 5 2.62 -2.19 11.88
N ILE A 6 2.81 -1.96 10.58
CA ILE A 6 2.16 -0.84 9.88
C ILE A 6 0.64 -1.02 9.93
N ARG A 7 0.09 -2.19 9.59
CA ARG A 7 -1.36 -2.43 9.68
C ARG A 7 -1.93 -2.16 11.07
N GLU A 8 -1.26 -2.60 12.12
CA GLU A 8 -1.68 -2.37 13.50
C GLU A 8 -1.67 -0.87 13.86
N ALA A 9 -0.63 -0.16 13.45
CA ALA A 9 -0.56 1.30 13.62
C ALA A 9 -1.70 2.02 12.88
N VAL A 10 -2.03 1.59 11.65
CA VAL A 10 -3.15 2.16 10.88
C VAL A 10 -4.49 1.89 11.57
N GLN A 11 -4.69 0.67 12.09
CA GLN A 11 -5.91 0.31 12.81
C GLN A 11 -6.10 1.10 14.11
N ALA A 12 -5.01 1.44 14.80
CA ALA A 12 -5.02 2.24 16.02
C ALA A 12 -5.18 3.75 15.76
N ALA A 13 -4.89 4.22 14.54
CA ALA A 13 -5.02 5.62 14.18
C ALA A 13 -6.47 6.01 13.88
N GLU A 14 -6.79 7.29 14.03
CA GLU A 14 -8.10 7.87 13.73
C GLU A 14 -7.96 9.11 12.83
N GLY A 15 -9.07 9.53 12.20
CA GLY A 15 -9.13 10.75 11.40
C GLY A 15 -8.06 10.83 10.30
N ASN A 16 -7.36 11.96 10.24
CA ASN A 16 -6.34 12.22 9.22
C ASN A 16 -5.11 11.32 9.35
N ALA A 17 -4.73 10.96 10.59
CA ALA A 17 -3.64 10.02 10.84
C ALA A 17 -3.96 8.66 10.21
N ARG A 18 -5.21 8.17 10.34
CA ARG A 18 -5.63 6.92 9.70
C ARG A 18 -5.60 7.03 8.17
N GLN A 19 -6.11 8.13 7.61
CA GLN A 19 -6.08 8.34 6.16
C GLN A 19 -4.65 8.28 5.60
N MET A 20 -3.69 8.91 6.28
CA MET A 20 -2.29 8.79 5.90
C MET A 20 -1.74 7.39 6.13
N GLY A 21 -2.15 6.73 7.21
CA GLY A 21 -1.83 5.34 7.47
C GLY A 21 -2.20 4.41 6.30
N GLU A 22 -3.37 4.57 5.69
CA GLU A 22 -3.80 3.77 4.53
C GLU A 22 -2.87 4.00 3.31
N VAL A 23 -2.43 5.24 3.07
CA VAL A 23 -1.47 5.55 2.00
C VAL A 23 -0.10 4.94 2.30
N VAL A 24 0.37 5.05 3.54
CA VAL A 24 1.63 4.43 3.99
C VAL A 24 1.57 2.92 3.82
N LEU A 25 0.45 2.29 4.20
CA LEU A 25 0.24 0.86 4.03
C LEU A 25 0.24 0.46 2.55
N MET A 26 -0.36 1.27 1.68
CA MET A 26 -0.35 1.06 0.23
C MET A 26 1.08 1.06 -0.35
N ILE A 27 1.93 2.01 0.07
CA ILE A 27 3.35 2.06 -0.34
C ILE A 27 4.11 0.84 0.20
N ALA A 28 3.93 0.51 1.48
CA ALA A 28 4.59 -0.63 2.10
C ALA A 28 4.16 -1.98 1.50
N GLN A 29 2.95 -2.09 0.95
CA GLN A 29 2.49 -3.28 0.22
C GLN A 29 3.11 -3.39 -1.16
N ALA A 30 3.42 -2.26 -1.80
CA ALA A 30 4.07 -2.22 -3.11
C ALA A 30 5.57 -2.56 -3.00
N ASP A 31 6.23 -2.22 -1.90
CA ASP A 31 7.65 -2.49 -1.69
C ASP A 31 7.97 -2.96 -0.27
N VAL A 32 8.57 -4.15 -0.18
CA VAL A 32 9.00 -4.76 1.09
C VAL A 32 10.08 -3.92 1.78
N HIS A 33 11.00 -3.31 1.03
CA HIS A 33 12.03 -2.45 1.60
C HIS A 33 11.42 -1.16 2.18
N ALA A 34 10.46 -0.56 1.47
CA ALA A 34 9.67 0.54 2.00
C ALA A 34 8.99 0.16 3.32
N ALA A 35 8.39 -1.03 3.39
CA ALA A 35 7.76 -1.51 4.61
C ALA A 35 8.73 -1.59 5.79
N GLU A 36 9.97 -2.03 5.57
CA GLU A 36 11.00 -2.10 6.62
C GLU A 36 11.41 -0.71 7.12
N VAL A 37 11.69 0.22 6.20
CA VAL A 37 12.06 1.60 6.54
C VAL A 37 10.93 2.28 7.33
N ILE A 38 9.72 2.25 6.79
CA ILE A 38 8.53 2.84 7.43
C ILE A 38 8.30 2.22 8.82
N ALA A 39 8.36 0.89 8.94
CA ALA A 39 8.11 0.23 10.21
C ALA A 39 9.14 0.60 11.28
N ALA A 40 10.40 0.83 10.91
CA ALA A 40 11.41 1.35 11.83
C ALA A 40 11.13 2.80 12.22
N ASP A 41 10.74 3.63 11.26
CA ASP A 41 10.43 5.04 11.51
C ASP A 41 9.19 5.24 12.38
N LEU A 42 8.21 4.34 12.36
CA LEU A 42 7.02 4.46 13.22
C LEU A 42 7.31 4.43 14.73
N ASP A 43 8.49 3.98 15.16
CA ASP A 43 8.91 4.09 16.56
C ASP A 43 9.37 5.53 16.93
N ASN A 44 9.61 6.38 15.94
CA ASN A 44 9.97 7.78 16.11
C ASN A 44 8.71 8.68 16.08
N PRO A 45 8.39 9.42 17.16
CA PRO A 45 7.23 10.31 17.20
C PRO A 45 7.21 11.38 16.10
N GLU A 46 8.38 11.83 15.62
CA GLU A 46 8.48 12.81 14.52
C GLU A 46 8.14 12.21 13.15
N MET A 47 8.07 10.88 13.06
CA MET A 47 7.70 10.13 11.85
C MET A 47 6.30 9.51 11.96
N SER A 48 5.47 10.03 12.86
CA SER A 48 4.07 9.63 13.00
C SER A 48 3.19 10.01 11.81
N PHE A 49 2.04 9.35 11.67
CA PHE A 49 1.08 9.65 10.60
C PHE A 49 0.56 11.09 10.64
N ASP A 50 0.40 11.69 11.82
CA ASP A 50 0.00 13.10 11.96
C ASP A 50 1.07 14.07 11.41
N LYS A 51 2.35 13.75 11.61
CA LYS A 51 3.46 14.54 11.06
C LYS A 51 3.55 14.37 9.55
N CYS A 52 3.34 13.15 9.06
CA CYS A 52 3.24 12.87 7.63
C CYS A 52 2.05 13.65 7.00
N PHE A 53 0.89 13.69 7.66
CA PHE A 53 -0.25 14.48 7.21
C PHE A 53 0.08 15.98 7.21
N SER A 54 0.77 16.48 8.23
CA SER A 54 1.20 17.88 8.29
C SER A 54 2.12 18.24 7.12
N ALA A 55 3.03 17.35 6.72
CA ALA A 55 3.87 17.53 5.55
C ALA A 55 3.03 17.58 4.25
N LEU A 56 2.05 16.69 4.10
CA LEU A 56 1.11 16.71 2.98
C LEU A 56 0.27 17.98 2.95
N TYR A 57 -0.18 18.46 4.11
CA TYR A 57 -0.97 19.68 4.23
C TYR A 57 -0.16 20.91 3.79
N GLU A 58 1.11 21.02 4.19
CA GLU A 58 1.99 22.09 3.72
C GLU A 58 2.30 21.99 2.24
N TYR A 59 2.44 20.78 1.69
CA TYR A 59 2.54 20.58 0.25
C TYR A 59 1.26 21.07 -0.46
N ALA A 60 0.08 20.65 0.00
CA ALA A 60 -1.21 21.03 -0.56
C ALA A 60 -1.41 22.56 -0.55
N LYS A 61 -1.05 23.24 0.55
CA LYS A 61 -1.12 24.70 0.66
C LYS A 61 -0.28 25.43 -0.40
N LYS A 62 0.87 24.88 -0.77
CA LYS A 62 1.75 25.45 -1.81
C LYS A 62 1.26 25.17 -3.23
N HIS A 63 0.47 24.12 -3.41
CA HIS A 63 0.02 23.64 -4.73
C HIS A 63 -1.47 23.84 -5.00
N GLN A 64 -2.20 24.47 -4.07
CA GLN A 64 -3.63 24.76 -4.24
C GLN A 64 -3.89 25.73 -5.39
N LYS A 65 -5.00 25.51 -6.10
CA LYS A 65 -5.56 26.43 -7.09
C LYS A 65 -6.94 26.85 -6.61
N ASN A 66 -7.23 28.16 -6.62
CA ASN A 66 -8.52 28.70 -6.15
C ASN A 66 -8.89 28.21 -4.73
N TYR A 67 -7.94 28.24 -3.79
CA TYR A 67 -8.11 27.82 -2.39
C TYR A 67 -8.46 26.34 -2.18
N SER A 68 -8.26 25.49 -3.19
CA SER A 68 -8.47 24.05 -3.08
C SER A 68 -7.30 23.27 -3.69
N TRP A 69 -6.96 22.17 -3.04
CA TRP A 69 -6.11 21.15 -3.60
C TRP A 69 -6.80 19.81 -3.38
N CYS A 70 -6.88 19.01 -4.44
CA CYS A 70 -7.46 17.68 -4.41
C CYS A 70 -6.56 16.76 -5.23
N CYS A 71 -6.22 15.62 -4.65
CA CYS A 71 -5.50 14.56 -5.33
C CYS A 71 -6.19 13.25 -5.00
N VAL A 72 -6.55 12.49 -6.04
CA VAL A 72 -7.13 11.16 -5.88
C VAL A 72 -5.97 10.17 -5.70
N CYS A 73 -5.91 9.50 -4.56
CA CYS A 73 -4.91 8.49 -4.25
C CYS A 73 -5.61 7.17 -3.86
N ASN A 74 -6.09 6.44 -4.86
CA ASN A 74 -6.85 5.19 -4.68
C ASN A 74 -6.08 3.92 -5.09
N ARG A 75 -4.89 4.09 -5.66
CA ARG A 75 -3.98 3.01 -6.06
C ARG A 75 -2.54 3.51 -5.92
N PHE A 76 -1.60 2.58 -5.84
CA PHE A 76 -0.19 2.92 -5.87
C PHE A 76 0.18 3.46 -7.24
N ASP A 77 0.69 4.70 -7.26
CA ASP A 77 1.19 5.38 -8.45
C ASP A 77 2.37 6.25 -7.99
N PRO A 78 3.62 5.92 -8.38
CA PRO A 78 4.81 6.65 -7.92
C PRO A 78 4.85 8.10 -8.42
N GLU A 79 4.08 8.45 -9.46
CA GLU A 79 3.95 9.83 -9.94
C GLU A 79 2.90 10.63 -9.16
N ASN A 80 2.09 9.97 -8.32
CA ASN A 80 1.06 10.64 -7.54
C ASN A 80 1.70 11.56 -6.49
N PRO A 81 1.33 12.86 -6.44
CA PRO A 81 1.90 13.80 -5.48
C PRO A 81 1.76 13.40 -4.01
N VAL A 82 0.68 12.71 -3.63
CA VAL A 82 0.51 12.21 -2.26
C VAL A 82 1.56 11.13 -1.98
N ILE A 83 1.73 10.17 -2.90
CA ILE A 83 2.72 9.08 -2.77
C ILE A 83 4.14 9.65 -2.69
N GLN A 84 4.45 10.65 -3.52
CA GLN A 84 5.75 11.31 -3.50
C GLN A 84 6.04 12.03 -2.17
N VAL A 85 5.06 12.73 -1.61
CA VAL A 85 5.23 13.39 -0.30
C VAL A 85 5.44 12.37 0.81
N VAL A 86 4.66 11.28 0.82
CA VAL A 86 4.82 10.22 1.83
C VAL A 86 6.18 9.54 1.69
N ALA A 87 6.60 9.24 0.47
CA ALA A 87 7.88 8.61 0.20
C ALA A 87 9.05 9.51 0.60
N ASP A 88 9.01 10.81 0.28
CA ASP A 88 10.04 11.75 0.74
C ASP A 88 10.03 11.90 2.27
N PHE A 89 8.84 11.90 2.90
CA PHE A 89 8.73 11.99 4.36
C PHE A 89 9.45 10.82 5.04
N TYR A 90 9.18 9.58 4.61
CA TYR A 90 9.81 8.36 5.14
C TYR A 90 11.14 7.99 4.46
N LYS A 91 11.68 8.84 3.59
CA LYS A 91 12.93 8.61 2.84
C LYS A 91 12.95 7.27 2.08
N VAL A 92 11.79 6.87 1.55
CA VAL A 92 11.61 5.69 0.72
C VAL A 92 11.92 6.03 -0.74
N PRO A 93 12.87 5.34 -1.39
CA PRO A 93 13.09 5.52 -2.82
C PRO A 93 11.96 4.87 -3.62
N LEU A 94 11.34 5.63 -4.54
CA LEU A 94 10.26 5.12 -5.40
C LEU A 94 10.75 4.42 -6.67
N ASP A 95 12.01 4.65 -7.06
CA ASP A 95 12.60 4.17 -8.33
C ASP A 95 12.88 2.65 -8.35
N GLY A 96 12.71 1.97 -7.21
CA GLY A 96 12.89 0.53 -7.06
C GLY A 96 11.60 -0.24 -6.77
N VAL A 97 10.45 0.44 -6.70
CA VAL A 97 9.17 -0.18 -6.36
C VAL A 97 8.69 -1.01 -7.54
N GLN A 98 8.96 -2.32 -7.49
CA GLN A 98 8.33 -3.25 -8.41
C GLN A 98 6.82 -3.20 -8.16
N PRO A 99 5.98 -3.04 -9.19
CA PRO A 99 4.54 -3.17 -8.99
C PRO A 99 4.29 -4.51 -8.30
N ALA A 100 3.54 -4.48 -7.19
CA ALA A 100 3.07 -5.69 -6.53
C ALA A 100 2.54 -6.61 -7.62
N ALA A 101 3.15 -7.78 -7.75
CA ALA A 101 2.77 -8.75 -8.76
C ALA A 101 1.24 -8.85 -8.76
N GLU A 102 0.64 -8.64 -9.93
CA GLU A 102 -0.76 -8.99 -10.16
C GLU A 102 -1.00 -10.36 -9.52
N PRO A 103 -2.15 -10.62 -8.87
CA PRO A 103 -2.41 -11.95 -8.36
C PRO A 103 -2.25 -12.89 -9.55
N MET A 104 -1.15 -13.66 -9.56
CA MET A 104 -0.94 -14.67 -10.58
C MET A 104 -2.16 -15.56 -10.48
N GLU A 105 -3.02 -15.49 -11.50
CA GLU A 105 -4.01 -16.51 -11.74
C GLU A 105 -3.26 -17.83 -11.59
N THR A 106 -3.70 -18.61 -10.63
CA THR A 106 -3.09 -19.89 -10.33
C THR A 106 -3.12 -20.69 -11.62
N GLU A 107 -1.97 -20.85 -12.27
CA GLU A 107 -1.83 -21.81 -13.35
C GLU A 107 -2.39 -23.13 -12.81
N PRO A 108 -3.38 -23.74 -13.48
CA PRO A 108 -3.87 -25.03 -13.05
C PRO A 108 -2.69 -25.99 -13.15
N GLN A 109 -2.26 -26.49 -11.99
CA GLN A 109 -1.36 -27.62 -11.90
C GLN A 109 -1.91 -28.70 -12.83
N ALA A 110 -1.19 -28.97 -13.92
CA ALA A 110 -1.44 -30.11 -14.78
C ALA A 110 -1.14 -31.37 -13.95
N LEU A 111 -2.14 -31.80 -13.17
CA LEU A 111 -2.22 -33.15 -12.64
C LEU A 111 -2.47 -34.06 -13.84
N THR A 112 -1.42 -34.76 -14.25
CA THR A 112 -1.53 -35.96 -15.07
C THR A 112 -2.36 -36.98 -14.30
N ALA A 113 -3.66 -37.01 -14.57
CA ALA A 113 -4.54 -38.11 -14.21
C ALA A 113 -5.48 -38.34 -15.40
N GLU A 114 -5.48 -39.58 -15.87
CA GLU A 114 -6.24 -40.03 -17.05
C GLU A 114 -7.75 -39.81 -16.84
N PRO A 115 -8.54 -39.60 -17.92
CA PRO A 115 -9.97 -39.44 -17.78
C PRO A 115 -10.60 -40.80 -17.44
N GLU A 116 -10.85 -41.05 -16.16
CA GLU A 116 -11.82 -42.08 -15.78
C GLU A 116 -13.21 -41.56 -16.19
N GLU A 117 -13.75 -42.15 -17.26
CA GLU A 117 -15.09 -41.89 -17.74
C GLU A 117 -16.10 -42.08 -16.61
N LEU A 118 -16.79 -41.00 -16.24
CA LEU A 118 -17.88 -41.02 -15.29
C LEU A 118 -19.09 -41.71 -15.96
N ASP A 119 -19.21 -43.03 -15.78
CA ASP A 119 -20.33 -43.82 -16.29
C ASP A 119 -21.61 -43.52 -15.51
N LEU A 120 -22.50 -42.75 -16.14
CA LEU A 120 -23.77 -42.27 -15.59
C LEU A 120 -24.90 -43.33 -15.60
N MET A 121 -24.64 -44.59 -15.94
CA MET A 121 -25.65 -45.68 -15.96
C MET A 121 -25.65 -46.56 -14.70
N ASN A 122 -24.83 -46.27 -13.68
CA ASN A 122 -24.72 -47.11 -12.47
C ASN A 122 -25.41 -46.53 -11.21
N LEU A 123 -26.38 -45.63 -11.38
CA LEU A 123 -27.18 -45.00 -10.31
C LEU A 123 -28.67 -45.41 -10.31
N LEU A 124 -28.99 -46.58 -10.87
CA LEU A 124 -30.33 -47.17 -10.82
C LEU A 124 -30.42 -48.27 -9.74
#